data_AF-A0A7S3YKN2-F1
#
_entry.id   AF-A0A7S3YKN2-F1
#
_cell.length_a   1.000
_cell.length_b   1.000
_cell.length_c   1.000
_cell.angle_alpha   90.00
_cell.angle_beta   90.00
_cell.angle_gamma   90.00
#
_symmetry.space_group_name_H-M   'P 1'
#
loop_
_entity.id
_entity.type
_entity.pdbx_description
1 polymer ?
#
loop_
_entity_poly.entity_id
_entity_poly.type
_entity_poly.pdbx_seq_one_letter_code
_entity_poly.pdbx_strand_id
1 'polypeptide(L)'
;MDFLKSCINKKFKNDEPWKIVLKTVVASGALYGAGCLASEIRENGLGETVLAIAKKTPIIKDIIEKELAKVKSKAEEMALTSKEVLEYKVNSELPSKGVSREVLMKDLTKWEEIERSKYSRGQTSGTVYHGDRSLADFAGDVMKMFCLANPLHPSTFPFVQKMEAEVVAMTLKMFQGTSKDHCGLTTSGGTESILMAMKAYREKGYAKGIRRPEIVACVTVHAAFDKVCSKAEGSGERESRKDDHLLMPGC
;
A
#
# COMPACT_ATOMS: atom_id res chain seq x y z
N MET A 1 -45.95 -37.79 -6.79
CA MET A 1 -45.73 -36.81 -5.71
C MET A 1 -46.42 -37.19 -4.40
N ASP A 2 -47.54 -37.91 -4.43
CA ASP A 2 -48.35 -38.21 -3.24
C ASP A 2 -47.69 -39.10 -2.20
N PHE A 3 -46.84 -40.05 -2.62
CA PHE A 3 -46.05 -40.88 -1.71
C PHE A 3 -45.08 -40.04 -0.86
N LEU A 4 -44.35 -39.12 -1.49
CA LEU A 4 -43.41 -38.22 -0.81
C LEU A 4 -44.14 -37.28 0.17
N LYS A 5 -45.26 -36.72 -0.27
CA LYS A 5 -46.13 -35.84 0.54
C LYS A 5 -46.66 -36.58 1.77
N SER A 6 -47.12 -37.82 1.60
CA SER A 6 -47.61 -38.68 2.69
C SER A 6 -46.50 -39.00 3.69
N CYS A 7 -45.30 -39.36 3.23
CA CYS A 7 -44.15 -39.64 4.10
C CYS A 7 -43.70 -38.41 4.91
N ILE A 8 -43.62 -37.23 4.28
CA ILE A 8 -43.24 -35.98 4.95
C ILE A 8 -44.29 -35.60 6.01
N ASN A 9 -45.58 -35.59 5.64
CA ASN A 9 -46.66 -35.26 6.57
C ASN A 9 -46.75 -36.25 7.74
N LYS A 10 -46.45 -37.54 7.52
CA LYS A 10 -46.39 -38.55 8.59
C LYS A 10 -45.21 -38.31 9.54
N LYS A 11 -44.07 -37.83 9.04
CA LYS A 11 -42.86 -37.58 9.83
C LYS A 11 -42.93 -36.29 10.66
N PHE A 12 -43.64 -35.27 10.17
CA PHE A 12 -43.85 -33.98 10.87
C PHE A 12 -45.24 -33.87 11.52
N LYS A 13 -45.98 -34.98 11.65
CA LYS A 13 -47.38 -35.00 12.14
C LYS A 13 -47.58 -34.38 13.53
N ASN A 14 -46.55 -34.43 14.38
CA ASN A 14 -46.58 -33.92 15.75
C ASN A 14 -45.85 -32.58 15.92
N ASP A 15 -45.27 -32.03 14.85
CA ASP A 15 -44.60 -30.73 14.89
C ASP A 15 -45.59 -29.62 14.54
N GLU A 16 -45.62 -28.57 15.36
CA GLU A 16 -46.39 -27.38 15.07
C GLU A 16 -45.81 -26.65 13.84
N PRO A 17 -46.63 -25.98 13.01
CA PRO A 17 -46.18 -25.35 11.77
C PRO A 17 -44.98 -24.40 11.93
N TRP A 18 -44.90 -23.64 13.03
CA TRP A 18 -43.79 -22.74 13.30
C TRP A 18 -42.46 -23.49 13.56
N LYS A 19 -42.49 -24.70 14.15
CA LYS A 19 -41.30 -25.53 14.38
C LYS A 19 -40.74 -26.05 13.06
N ILE A 20 -41.61 -26.33 12.08
CA ILE A 20 -41.22 -26.76 10.75
C ILE A 20 -40.49 -25.62 10.04
N VAL A 21 -41.06 -24.40 10.08
CA VAL A 21 -40.42 -23.19 9.53
C VAL A 21 -39.07 -22.91 10.21
N LEU A 22 -38.98 -23.04 11.53
CA LEU A 22 -37.73 -22.84 12.25
C LEU A 22 -36.67 -23.87 11.83
N LYS A 23 -37.04 -25.16 11.73
CA LYS A 23 -36.14 -26.23 11.30
C LYS A 23 -35.64 -26.01 9.87
N THR A 24 -36.49 -25.55 8.94
CA THR A 24 -36.06 -25.27 7.56
C THR A 24 -35.17 -24.04 7.48
N VAL A 25 -35.44 -22.97 8.24
CA VAL A 25 -34.56 -21.79 8.32
C VAL A 25 -33.19 -22.17 8.87
N VAL A 26 -33.14 -22.94 9.96
CA VAL A 26 -31.87 -23.40 10.56
C VAL A 26 -31.10 -24.33 9.61
N ALA A 27 -31.78 -25.30 8.97
CA ALA A 27 -31.14 -26.21 8.03
C ALA A 27 -30.62 -25.48 6.78
N SER A 28 -31.39 -24.52 6.26
CA SER A 28 -30.98 -23.71 5.10
C SER A 28 -29.81 -22.79 5.45
N GLY A 29 -29.84 -22.17 6.64
CA GLY A 29 -28.72 -21.37 7.14
C GLY A 29 -27.45 -22.20 7.38
N ALA A 30 -27.58 -23.42 7.89
CA ALA A 30 -26.45 -24.33 8.08
C ALA A 30 -25.85 -24.78 6.73
N LEU A 31 -26.69 -25.11 5.74
CA LEU A 31 -26.24 -25.43 4.38
C LEU A 31 -25.55 -24.24 3.71
N TYR A 32 -26.12 -23.03 3.85
CA TYR A 32 -25.51 -21.81 3.33
C TYR A 32 -24.16 -21.54 4.01
N GLY A 33 -24.10 -21.62 5.34
CA GLY A 33 -22.86 -21.44 6.10
C GLY A 33 -21.78 -22.47 5.74
N ALA A 34 -22.15 -23.74 5.58
CA ALA A 34 -21.24 -24.78 5.11
C ALA A 34 -20.77 -24.53 3.67
N GLY A 35 -21.65 -24.03 2.79
CA GLY A 35 -21.30 -23.63 1.43
C GLY A 35 -20.33 -22.46 1.38
N CYS A 36 -20.56 -21.42 2.19
CA CYS A 36 -19.63 -20.30 2.35
C CYS A 36 -18.27 -20.76 2.87
N LEU A 37 -18.26 -21.58 3.92
CA LEU A 37 -17.01 -22.11 4.49
C LEU A 37 -16.25 -22.99 3.49
N ALA A 38 -16.95 -23.81 2.71
CA ALA A 38 -16.34 -24.62 1.66
C ALA A 38 -15.79 -23.76 0.51
N SER A 39 -16.47 -22.67 0.15
CA SER A 39 -15.95 -21.71 -0.85
C SER A 39 -14.71 -21.00 -0.35
N GLU A 40 -14.72 -20.54 0.91
CA GLU A 40 -13.60 -19.87 1.56
C GLU A 40 -12.37 -20.80 1.62
N ILE A 41 -12.54 -22.05 2.04
CA ILE A 41 -11.45 -23.05 2.08
C ILE A 41 -10.92 -23.34 0.68
N ARG A 42 -11.78 -23.35 -0.35
CA ARG A 42 -11.36 -23.57 -1.73
C ARG A 42 -10.59 -22.38 -2.30
N GLU A 43 -10.91 -21.16 -1.89
CA GLU A 43 -10.31 -19.93 -2.41
C GLU A 43 -9.03 -19.52 -1.68
N ASN A 44 -9.03 -19.63 -0.34
CA ASN A 44 -7.96 -19.16 0.55
C ASN A 44 -7.19 -20.29 1.25
N GLY A 45 -7.68 -21.53 1.17
CA GLY A 45 -7.06 -22.68 1.82
C GLY A 45 -7.51 -22.89 3.27
N LEU A 46 -7.29 -24.10 3.79
CA LEU A 46 -7.69 -24.48 5.14
C LEU A 46 -6.95 -23.69 6.22
N GLY A 47 -5.64 -23.44 6.01
CA GLY A 47 -4.79 -22.73 6.96
C GLY A 47 -5.26 -21.30 7.21
N GLU A 48 -5.46 -20.51 6.15
CA GLU A 48 -5.95 -19.14 6.26
C GLU A 48 -7.36 -19.06 6.87
N THR A 49 -8.25 -19.99 6.50
CA THR A 49 -9.61 -20.04 7.05
C THR A 49 -9.59 -20.26 8.56
N VAL A 50 -8.79 -21.22 9.04
CA VAL A 50 -8.63 -21.49 10.48
C VAL A 50 -7.98 -20.30 11.18
N LEU A 51 -6.96 -19.69 10.58
CA LEU A 51 -6.30 -18.50 11.13
C LEU A 51 -7.26 -17.31 11.23
N ALA A 52 -8.11 -17.09 10.23
CA ALA A 52 -9.11 -16.02 10.22
C ALA A 52 -10.16 -16.21 11.32
N ILE A 53 -10.59 -17.46 11.57
CA ILE A 53 -11.49 -17.79 12.68
C ILE A 53 -10.77 -17.61 14.03
N ALA A 54 -9.52 -18.07 14.14
CA ALA A 54 -8.72 -17.92 15.35
C ALA A 54 -8.49 -16.45 15.70
N LYS A 55 -8.19 -15.59 14.72
CA LYS A 55 -8.04 -14.13 14.90
C LYS A 55 -9.29 -13.44 15.46
N LYS A 56 -10.48 -14.05 15.36
CA LYS A 56 -11.74 -13.53 15.92
C LYS A 56 -12.00 -13.96 17.36
N THR A 57 -11.21 -14.88 17.92
CA THR A 57 -11.33 -15.26 19.33
C THR A 57 -10.83 -14.13 20.23
N PRO A 58 -11.48 -13.91 21.40
CA PRO A 58 -11.17 -12.78 22.28
C PRO A 58 -9.70 -12.77 22.73
N ILE A 59 -9.13 -13.95 23.02
CA ILE A 59 -7.73 -14.08 23.45
C ILE A 59 -6.75 -13.56 22.39
N ILE A 60 -6.94 -13.97 21.13
CA ILE A 60 -6.04 -13.55 20.03
C ILE A 60 -6.29 -12.08 19.67
N LYS A 61 -7.56 -11.64 19.71
CA LYS A 61 -7.92 -10.25 19.48
C LYS A 61 -7.22 -9.31 20.46
N ASP A 62 -7.20 -9.63 21.76
CA ASP A 62 -6.53 -8.82 22.78
C ASP A 62 -5.01 -8.73 22.54
N ILE A 63 -4.39 -9.81 22.06
CA ILE A 63 -2.97 -9.83 21.70
C ILE A 63 -2.71 -8.92 20.48
N ILE A 64 -3.55 -9.01 19.45
CA ILE A 64 -3.45 -8.18 18.24
C ILE A 64 -3.64 -6.69 18.60
N GLU A 65 -4.63 -6.36 19.41
CA GLU A 65 -4.88 -4.99 19.87
C GLU A 65 -3.70 -4.43 20.67
N LYS A 66 -3.06 -5.27 21.51
CA LYS A 66 -1.86 -4.88 22.25
C LYS A 66 -0.68 -4.59 21.32
N GLU A 67 -0.45 -5.41 20.29
CA GLU A 67 0.62 -5.15 19.31
C GLU A 67 0.31 -3.94 18.44
N LEU A 68 -0.94 -3.76 18.00
CA LEU A 68 -1.37 -2.55 17.29
C LEU A 68 -1.18 -1.30 18.13
N ALA A 69 -1.49 -1.35 19.42
CA ALA A 69 -1.28 -0.23 20.35
C ALA A 69 0.21 0.12 20.48
N LYS A 70 1.11 -0.87 20.55
CA LYS A 70 2.56 -0.65 20.57
C LYS A 70 3.08 -0.05 19.25
N VAL A 71 2.58 -0.52 18.11
CA VAL A 71 2.95 0.04 16.81
C VAL A 71 2.45 1.47 16.70
N LYS A 72 1.22 1.74 17.14
CA LYS A 72 0.63 3.08 17.17
C LYS A 72 1.43 4.01 18.07
N SER A 73 1.80 3.60 19.28
CA SER A 73 2.59 4.45 20.19
C SER A 73 3.98 4.77 19.62
N LYS A 74 4.64 3.78 18.99
CA LYS A 74 5.91 4.00 18.29
C LYS A 74 5.76 4.91 17.07
N ALA A 75 4.67 4.74 16.32
CA ALA A 75 4.36 5.60 15.18
C ALA A 75 4.06 7.03 15.63
N GLU A 76 3.35 7.23 16.74
CA GLU A 76 3.11 8.54 17.34
C GLU A 76 4.43 9.18 17.82
N GLU A 77 5.29 8.40 18.48
CA GLU A 77 6.64 8.86 18.89
C GLU A 77 7.50 9.28 17.69
N MET A 78 7.45 8.53 16.59
CA MET A 78 8.17 8.82 15.35
C MET A 78 7.53 9.95 14.53
N ALA A 79 6.21 10.06 14.49
CA ALA A 79 5.47 10.95 13.59
C ALA A 79 5.14 12.31 14.22
N LEU A 80 5.07 12.44 15.54
CA LEU A 80 4.55 13.65 16.20
C LEU A 80 5.57 14.40 17.08
N THR A 81 6.78 13.92 17.27
CA THR A 81 7.62 14.46 18.35
C THR A 81 9.11 14.48 18.05
N SER A 82 9.54 15.40 17.18
CA SER A 82 10.77 16.11 17.55
C SER A 82 10.36 17.13 18.61
N LYS A 83 11.00 17.09 19.79
CA LYS A 83 10.74 18.05 20.89
C LYS A 83 10.76 19.51 20.39
N GLU A 84 11.62 19.77 19.40
CA GLU A 84 11.78 21.03 18.71
C GLU A 84 10.50 21.51 18.01
N VAL A 85 9.71 20.62 17.40
CA VAL A 85 8.45 20.98 16.72
C VAL A 85 7.35 21.29 17.75
N LEU A 86 7.35 20.63 18.91
CA LEU A 86 6.39 20.89 19.99
C LEU A 86 6.54 22.27 20.63
N GLU A 87 7.68 22.93 20.45
CA GLU A 87 7.91 24.32 20.89
C GLU A 87 7.19 25.35 20.01
N TYR A 88 6.71 24.95 18.83
CA TYR A 88 5.99 25.82 17.90
C TYR A 88 4.48 25.60 17.99
N LYS A 89 3.72 26.66 17.69
CA LYS A 89 2.26 26.61 17.66
C LYS A 89 1.78 25.59 16.62
N VAL A 90 0.98 24.63 17.06
CA VAL A 90 0.27 23.71 16.17
C VAL A 90 -0.95 24.44 15.59
N ASN A 91 -1.04 24.47 14.26
CA ASN A 91 -2.21 25.02 13.56
C ASN A 91 -3.17 23.88 13.22
N SER A 92 -4.26 23.74 13.99
CA SER A 92 -5.32 22.74 13.76
C SER A 92 -6.44 23.24 12.84
N GLU A 93 -6.45 24.52 12.52
CA GLU A 93 -7.45 25.18 11.68
C GLU A 93 -6.82 26.26 10.81
N LEU A 94 -7.49 26.62 9.71
CA LEU A 94 -7.07 27.73 8.86
C LEU A 94 -7.19 29.04 9.64
N PRO A 95 -6.17 29.93 9.58
CA PRO A 95 -6.24 31.19 10.30
C PRO A 95 -7.31 32.10 9.68
N SER A 96 -8.06 32.80 10.54
CA SER A 96 -9.13 33.72 10.11
C SER A 96 -8.61 34.93 9.32
N LYS A 97 -7.32 35.25 9.44
CA LYS A 97 -6.60 36.26 8.64
C LYS A 97 -5.33 35.64 8.09
N GLY A 98 -4.99 35.97 6.85
CA GLY A 98 -3.75 35.53 6.23
C GLY A 98 -2.53 35.99 7.06
N VAL A 99 -1.59 35.08 7.29
CA VAL A 99 -0.32 35.39 7.93
C VAL A 99 0.55 36.14 6.92
N SER A 100 1.24 37.20 7.35
CA SER A 100 2.10 37.97 6.46
C SER A 100 3.28 37.13 5.96
N ARG A 101 3.77 37.44 4.77
CA ARG A 101 4.89 36.71 4.16
C ARG A 101 6.15 36.81 5.02
N GLU A 102 6.40 37.96 5.64
CA GLU A 102 7.56 38.23 6.47
C GLU A 102 7.57 37.33 7.71
N VAL A 103 6.41 37.16 8.35
CA VAL A 103 6.26 36.28 9.51
C VAL A 103 6.49 34.83 9.09
N LEU A 104 5.88 34.37 8.00
CA LEU A 104 6.07 33.01 7.49
C LEU A 104 7.52 32.72 7.12
N MET A 105 8.17 33.62 6.40
CA MET A 105 9.57 33.44 5.99
C MET A 105 10.52 33.39 7.18
N LYS A 106 10.26 34.18 8.23
CA LYS A 106 11.04 34.13 9.47
C LYS A 106 10.97 32.74 10.13
N ASP A 107 9.76 32.18 10.25
CA ASP A 107 9.57 30.86 10.87
C ASP A 107 10.17 29.74 9.99
N LEU A 108 9.88 29.75 8.68
CA LEU A 108 10.40 28.75 7.73
C LEU A 108 11.93 28.73 7.68
N THR A 109 12.58 29.90 7.72
CA THR A 109 14.06 29.98 7.72
C THR A 109 14.63 29.37 9.00
N LYS A 110 13.99 29.64 10.15
CA LYS A 110 14.42 29.06 11.43
C LYS A 110 14.26 27.54 11.44
N TRP A 111 13.16 27.02 10.91
CA TRP A 111 12.92 25.57 10.82
C TRP A 111 13.93 24.89 9.90
N GLU A 112 14.19 25.46 8.73
CA GLU A 112 15.20 24.94 7.79
C GLU A 112 16.60 24.91 8.42
N GLU A 113 16.98 25.92 9.21
CA GLU A 113 18.25 25.94 9.92
C GLU A 113 18.37 24.80 10.96
N ILE A 114 17.31 24.57 11.73
CA ILE A 114 17.24 23.47 12.71
C ILE A 114 17.40 22.13 11.99
N GLU A 115 16.64 21.87 10.93
CA GLU A 115 16.72 20.61 10.18
C GLU A 115 18.07 20.43 9.50
N ARG A 116 18.62 21.51 8.92
CA ARG A 116 19.96 21.50 8.31
C ARG A 116 21.05 21.15 9.31
N SER A 117 20.97 21.63 10.55
CA SER A 117 21.96 21.30 11.59
C SER A 117 22.06 19.79 11.88
N LYS A 118 21.00 19.03 11.58
CA LYS A 118 20.94 17.58 11.80
C LYS A 118 21.74 16.80 10.77
N TYR A 119 21.62 17.15 9.48
CA TYR A 119 22.28 16.41 8.40
C TYR A 119 23.59 17.01 7.91
N SER A 120 23.82 18.32 8.11
CA SER A 120 25.02 19.03 7.62
C SER A 120 26.35 18.49 8.16
N ARG A 121 26.33 17.79 9.30
CA ARG A 121 27.51 17.16 9.91
C ARG A 121 27.82 15.76 9.36
N GLY A 122 27.07 15.28 8.36
CA GLY A 122 27.26 13.95 7.75
C GLY A 122 26.90 12.79 8.68
N GLN A 123 26.20 13.05 9.79
CA GLN A 123 25.83 12.05 10.80
C GLN A 123 24.49 11.36 10.49
N THR A 124 23.85 11.70 9.37
CA THR A 124 22.55 11.14 8.97
C THR A 124 22.74 10.17 7.80
N SER A 125 22.47 8.89 8.04
CA SER A 125 22.61 7.85 7.01
C SER A 125 21.49 7.94 5.97
N GLY A 126 21.86 8.07 4.69
CA GLY A 126 20.97 7.92 3.53
C GLY A 126 19.89 9.00 3.30
N THR A 127 19.67 9.92 4.24
CA THR A 127 18.58 10.91 4.15
C THR A 127 18.83 12.03 3.14
N VAL A 128 20.06 12.51 3.01
CA VAL A 128 20.44 13.58 2.06
C VAL A 128 21.64 13.11 1.25
N TYR A 129 21.50 13.03 -0.08
CA TYR A 129 22.49 12.38 -0.95
C TYR A 129 23.65 13.28 -1.36
N HIS A 130 23.39 14.54 -1.72
CA HIS A 130 24.44 15.46 -2.20
C HIS A 130 24.79 16.54 -1.17
N GLY A 131 23.79 17.23 -0.60
CA GLY A 131 23.98 18.22 0.46
C GLY A 131 24.70 19.52 0.06
N ASP A 132 25.06 19.71 -1.21
CA ASP A 132 25.69 20.95 -1.68
C ASP A 132 24.65 22.08 -1.83
N ARG A 133 24.97 23.25 -1.27
CA ARG A 133 24.12 24.44 -1.32
C ARG A 133 24.07 25.04 -2.69
N SER A 134 25.19 25.04 -3.44
CA SER A 134 25.18 25.63 -4.78
C SER A 134 24.24 24.88 -5.72
N LEU A 135 24.23 23.54 -5.63
CA LEU A 135 23.28 22.69 -6.34
C LEU A 135 21.85 22.88 -5.86
N ALA A 136 21.62 23.00 -4.55
CA ALA A 136 20.28 23.22 -3.99
C ALA A 136 19.68 24.57 -4.44
N ASP A 137 20.48 25.63 -4.46
CA ASP A 137 20.08 26.96 -4.92
C ASP A 137 19.73 26.93 -6.40
N PHE A 138 20.58 26.30 -7.23
CA PHE A 138 20.30 26.09 -8.65
C PHE A 138 19.00 25.29 -8.88
N ALA A 139 18.80 24.19 -8.14
CA ALA A 139 17.57 23.41 -8.21
C ALA A 139 16.34 24.23 -7.79
N GLY A 140 16.47 25.08 -6.77
CA GLY A 140 15.44 26.02 -6.33
C GLY A 140 15.06 27.03 -7.42
N ASP A 141 16.04 27.59 -8.13
CA ASP A 141 15.81 28.48 -9.26
C ASP A 141 15.07 27.78 -10.40
N VAL A 142 15.44 26.54 -10.72
CA VAL A 142 14.73 25.73 -11.72
C VAL A 142 13.30 25.42 -11.30
N MET A 143 13.08 25.01 -10.05
CA MET A 143 11.73 24.77 -9.51
C MET A 143 10.88 26.04 -9.57
N LYS A 144 11.45 27.20 -9.26
CA LYS A 144 10.76 28.50 -9.37
C LYS A 144 10.33 28.81 -10.79
N MET A 145 11.12 28.45 -11.81
CA MET A 145 10.77 28.66 -13.22
C MET A 145 9.60 27.76 -13.68
N PHE A 146 9.50 26.54 -13.16
CA PHE A 146 8.51 25.55 -13.60
C PHE A 146 7.45 25.21 -12.53
N CYS A 147 7.29 26.01 -11.49
CA CYS A 147 6.42 25.71 -10.34
C CYS A 147 4.93 25.55 -10.70
N LEU A 148 4.49 26.14 -11.81
CA LEU A 148 3.12 26.02 -12.33
C LEU A 148 2.99 24.97 -13.45
N ALA A 149 4.07 24.28 -13.80
CA ALA A 149 4.02 23.28 -14.84
C ALA A 149 3.25 22.04 -14.38
N ASN A 150 2.41 21.51 -15.27
CA ASN A 150 1.69 20.26 -15.04
C ASN A 150 1.89 19.33 -16.26
N PRO A 151 2.71 18.27 -16.15
CA PRO A 151 2.99 17.35 -17.25
C PRO A 151 1.76 16.65 -17.85
N LEU A 152 0.61 16.70 -17.18
CA LEU A 152 -0.67 16.23 -17.74
C LEU A 152 -1.10 17.00 -19.00
N HIS A 153 -0.56 18.21 -19.21
CA HIS A 153 -0.89 19.08 -20.34
C HIS A 153 0.34 19.32 -21.25
N PRO A 154 0.77 18.31 -22.04
CA PRO A 154 2.00 18.40 -22.84
C PRO A 154 1.95 19.48 -23.94
N SER A 155 0.76 19.83 -24.43
CA SER A 155 0.58 20.94 -25.38
C SER A 155 0.92 22.31 -24.76
N THR A 156 0.68 22.46 -23.46
CA THR A 156 0.95 23.70 -22.72
C THR A 156 2.40 23.72 -22.20
N PHE A 157 2.94 22.56 -21.81
CA PHE A 157 4.27 22.43 -21.20
C PHE A 157 5.23 21.52 -22.00
N PRO A 158 5.46 21.79 -23.30
CA PRO A 158 6.22 20.88 -24.18
C PRO A 158 7.69 20.73 -23.76
N PHE A 159 8.29 21.77 -23.16
CA PHE A 159 9.68 21.70 -22.70
C PHE A 159 9.85 20.89 -21.41
N VAL A 160 8.82 20.80 -20.57
CA VAL A 160 8.84 19.89 -19.41
C VAL A 160 8.78 18.44 -19.88
N GLN A 161 7.90 18.15 -20.85
CA GLN A 161 7.87 16.84 -21.50
C GLN A 161 9.20 16.49 -22.16
N LYS A 162 9.86 17.44 -22.83
CA LYS A 162 11.21 17.26 -23.38
C LYS A 162 12.21 16.89 -22.28
N MET A 163 12.25 17.63 -21.18
CA MET A 163 13.15 17.36 -20.06
C MET A 163 12.92 15.96 -19.47
N GLU A 164 11.66 15.55 -19.27
CA GLU A 164 11.32 14.19 -18.81
C GLU A 164 11.80 13.11 -19.79
N ALA A 165 11.55 13.29 -21.09
CA ALA A 165 11.98 12.35 -22.12
C ALA A 165 13.51 12.20 -22.18
N GLU A 166 14.24 13.30 -22.02
CA GLU A 166 15.70 13.29 -22.01
C GLU A 166 16.28 12.64 -20.76
N VAL A 167 15.68 12.85 -19.58
CA VAL A 167 16.06 12.14 -18.34
C VAL A 167 15.91 10.63 -18.53
N VAL A 168 14.80 10.17 -19.10
CA VAL A 168 14.59 8.75 -19.44
C VAL A 168 15.65 8.27 -20.42
N ALA A 169 15.90 9.00 -21.51
CA ALA A 169 16.87 8.60 -22.53
C ALA A 169 18.31 8.49 -21.98
N MET A 170 18.74 9.47 -21.17
CA MET A 170 20.05 9.45 -20.51
C MET A 170 20.16 8.28 -19.53
N THR A 171 19.10 8.01 -18.77
CA THR A 171 19.06 6.88 -17.83
C THR A 171 19.12 5.54 -18.56
N LEU A 172 18.35 5.36 -19.64
CA LEU A 172 18.42 4.16 -20.48
C LEU A 172 19.84 3.96 -21.02
N LYS A 173 20.48 5.03 -21.51
CA LYS A 173 21.85 4.95 -22.00
C LYS A 173 22.84 4.54 -20.91
N MET A 174 22.67 5.05 -19.68
CA MET A 174 23.48 4.67 -18.52
C MET A 174 23.36 3.16 -18.20
N PHE A 175 22.19 2.56 -18.40
CA PHE A 175 21.95 1.12 -18.27
C PHE A 175 22.16 0.34 -19.58
N GLN A 176 22.93 0.88 -20.52
CA GLN A 176 23.28 0.25 -21.81
C GLN A 176 22.06 -0.08 -22.72
N GLY A 177 20.92 0.55 -22.47
CA GLY A 177 19.73 0.45 -23.31
C GLY A 177 19.79 1.32 -24.56
N THR A 178 18.90 1.02 -25.51
CA THR A 178 18.68 1.78 -26.76
C THR A 178 17.22 2.24 -26.81
N SER A 179 16.95 3.43 -27.35
CA SER A 179 15.59 3.94 -27.54
C SER A 179 14.76 3.15 -28.56
N LYS A 180 15.41 2.29 -29.35
CA LYS A 180 14.75 1.42 -30.33
C LYS A 180 14.05 0.24 -29.64
N ASP A 181 14.69 -0.35 -28.64
CA ASP A 181 14.25 -1.59 -27.99
C ASP A 181 13.76 -1.36 -26.56
N HIS A 182 14.05 -0.20 -25.97
CA HIS A 182 13.75 0.13 -24.59
C HIS A 182 13.03 1.49 -24.48
N CYS A 183 12.14 1.57 -23.50
CA CYS A 183 11.41 2.78 -23.14
C CYS A 183 11.32 2.90 -21.62
N GLY A 184 10.82 4.04 -21.15
CA GLY A 184 10.65 4.30 -19.72
C GLY A 184 9.76 5.51 -19.47
N LEU A 185 9.54 5.79 -18.19
CA LEU A 185 8.78 6.94 -17.71
C LEU A 185 9.39 7.43 -16.40
N THR A 186 9.26 8.72 -16.13
CA THR A 186 9.64 9.32 -14.85
C THR A 186 8.55 9.04 -13.81
N THR A 187 8.94 8.77 -12.57
CA THR A 187 8.02 8.55 -11.44
C THR A 187 8.36 9.49 -10.29
N SER A 188 7.49 9.59 -9.30
CA SER A 188 7.72 10.35 -8.07
C SER A 188 8.83 9.79 -7.18
N GLY A 189 9.25 8.54 -7.40
CA GLY A 189 10.35 7.92 -6.65
C GLY A 189 10.38 6.40 -6.76
N GLY A 190 11.35 5.78 -6.09
CA GLY A 190 11.63 4.35 -6.23
C GLY A 190 10.46 3.42 -5.90
N THR A 191 9.62 3.79 -4.93
CA THR A 191 8.42 3.00 -4.59
C THR A 191 7.41 2.97 -5.74
N GLU A 192 7.17 4.10 -6.40
CA GLU A 192 6.27 4.16 -7.56
C GLU A 192 6.85 3.39 -8.76
N SER A 193 8.17 3.50 -8.99
CA SER A 193 8.84 2.71 -10.05
C SER A 193 8.64 1.20 -9.87
N ILE A 194 8.78 0.69 -8.64
CA ILE A 194 8.55 -0.72 -8.31
C ILE A 194 7.08 -1.10 -8.55
N LEU A 195 6.14 -0.27 -8.06
CA LEU A 195 4.70 -0.47 -8.26
C LEU A 195 4.33 -0.55 -9.75
N MET A 196 4.84 0.38 -10.56
CA MET A 196 4.55 0.43 -11.99
C MET A 196 5.14 -0.78 -12.73
N ALA A 197 6.36 -1.19 -12.41
CA ALA A 197 6.97 -2.39 -12.98
C ALA A 197 6.17 -3.66 -12.65
N MET A 198 5.80 -3.84 -11.38
CA MET A 198 5.03 -5.01 -10.93
C MET A 198 3.64 -5.02 -11.55
N LYS A 199 2.95 -3.87 -11.60
CA LYS A 199 1.67 -3.74 -12.31
C LYS A 199 1.80 -4.13 -13.78
N ALA A 200 2.84 -3.67 -14.48
CA ALA A 200 3.05 -4.02 -15.89
C ALA A 200 3.25 -5.55 -16.09
N TYR A 201 4.02 -6.20 -15.22
CA TYR A 201 4.20 -7.66 -15.27
C TYR A 201 2.91 -8.42 -14.95
N ARG A 202 2.11 -7.94 -13.99
CA ARG A 202 0.81 -8.51 -13.66
C ARG A 202 -0.15 -8.47 -14.85
N GLU A 203 -0.33 -7.29 -15.47
CA GLU A 203 -1.20 -7.14 -16.64
C GLU A 203 -0.71 -8.02 -17.81
N LYS A 204 0.61 -8.14 -17.99
CA LYS A 204 1.21 -9.06 -18.96
C LYS A 204 0.92 -10.53 -18.64
N GLY A 205 0.88 -10.90 -17.35
CA GLY A 205 0.47 -12.22 -16.88
C GLY A 205 -1.01 -12.51 -17.16
N TYR A 206 -1.90 -11.55 -16.88
CA TYR A 206 -3.33 -11.66 -17.20
C TYR A 206 -3.57 -11.84 -18.69
N ALA A 207 -2.86 -11.10 -19.54
CA ALA A 207 -2.92 -11.27 -21.00
C ALA A 207 -2.46 -12.67 -21.47
N LYS A 208 -1.66 -13.38 -20.67
CA LYS A 208 -1.22 -14.77 -20.93
C LYS A 208 -2.13 -15.82 -20.28
N GLY A 209 -3.23 -15.42 -19.65
CA GLY A 209 -4.18 -16.32 -18.99
C GLY A 209 -3.80 -16.74 -17.56
N ILE A 210 -2.78 -16.13 -16.96
CA ILE A 210 -2.41 -16.37 -15.57
C ILE A 210 -3.44 -15.68 -14.67
N ARG A 211 -4.24 -16.43 -13.91
CA ARG A 211 -5.31 -15.87 -13.06
C ARG A 211 -4.84 -15.42 -11.68
N ARG A 212 -3.81 -16.06 -11.16
CA ARG A 212 -3.19 -15.78 -9.86
C ARG A 212 -1.69 -15.64 -10.10
N PRO A 213 -1.22 -14.44 -10.48
CA PRO A 213 0.20 -14.21 -10.64
C PRO A 213 0.89 -14.32 -9.27
N GLU A 214 2.20 -14.58 -9.33
CA GLU A 214 3.05 -14.76 -8.17
C GLU A 214 4.36 -14.04 -8.43
N ILE A 215 4.93 -13.47 -7.36
CA ILE A 215 6.21 -12.76 -7.43
C ILE A 215 7.24 -13.54 -6.64
N VAL A 216 8.34 -13.89 -7.30
CA VAL A 216 9.52 -14.52 -6.70
C VAL A 216 10.56 -13.43 -6.48
N ALA A 217 10.92 -13.17 -5.21
CA ALA A 217 11.89 -12.13 -4.86
C ALA A 217 12.79 -12.57 -3.69
N CYS A 218 13.95 -11.95 -3.52
CA CYS A 218 14.82 -12.22 -2.38
C CYS A 218 14.23 -11.67 -1.08
N VAL A 219 14.56 -12.27 0.06
CA VAL A 219 14.12 -11.79 1.39
C VAL A 219 14.52 -10.35 1.72
N THR A 220 15.59 -9.86 1.09
CA THR A 220 16.15 -8.51 1.26
C THR A 220 15.52 -7.47 0.35
N VAL A 221 14.52 -7.84 -0.45
CA VAL A 221 13.87 -6.92 -1.39
C VAL A 221 13.20 -5.75 -0.64
N HIS A 222 13.14 -4.59 -1.30
CA HIS A 222 12.53 -3.40 -0.73
C HIS A 222 11.07 -3.63 -0.34
N ALA A 223 10.62 -3.10 0.80
CA ALA A 223 9.26 -3.24 1.32
C ALA A 223 8.14 -2.71 0.40
N ALA A 224 8.52 -2.02 -0.69
CA ALA A 224 7.58 -1.62 -1.74
C ALA A 224 6.95 -2.84 -2.45
N PHE A 225 7.66 -3.97 -2.52
CA PHE A 225 7.13 -5.21 -3.09
C PHE A 225 5.91 -5.70 -2.30
N ASP A 226 5.98 -5.71 -0.97
CA ASP A 226 4.83 -6.08 -0.11
C ASP A 226 3.67 -5.08 -0.23
N LYS A 227 3.99 -3.79 -0.42
CA LYS A 227 2.98 -2.76 -0.63
C LYS A 227 2.17 -3.00 -1.92
N VAL A 228 2.79 -3.60 -2.95
CA VAL A 228 2.07 -3.95 -4.18
C VAL A 228 1.13 -5.12 -3.93
N CYS A 229 1.64 -6.16 -3.28
CA CYS A 229 0.88 -7.37 -2.99
C CYS A 229 -0.31 -7.12 -2.07
N SER A 230 -0.15 -6.29 -1.04
CA SER A 230 -1.27 -5.92 -0.15
C SER A 230 -2.36 -5.09 -0.84
N LYS A 231 -2.04 -4.40 -1.95
CA LYS A 231 -3.02 -3.62 -2.74
C LYS A 231 -3.69 -4.43 -3.85
N ALA A 232 -3.23 -5.64 -4.15
CA ALA A 232 -3.64 -6.42 -5.32
C ALA A 232 -4.85 -7.35 -5.10
N GLU A 233 -5.47 -7.34 -3.90
CA GLU A 233 -6.47 -8.31 -3.42
C GLU A 233 -5.87 -9.69 -3.09
N GLY A 234 -5.85 -10.01 -1.79
CA GLY A 234 -5.36 -11.29 -1.25
C GLY A 234 -4.26 -11.07 -0.21
N SER A 235 -4.42 -11.66 0.96
CA SER A 235 -3.39 -11.76 2.00
C SER A 235 -2.18 -12.52 1.48
N GLY A 236 -1.26 -11.83 0.80
CA GLY A 236 0.04 -12.39 0.46
C GLY A 236 0.90 -12.46 1.72
N GLU A 237 0.84 -13.56 2.46
CA GLU A 237 1.86 -13.89 3.45
C GLU A 237 3.16 -14.27 2.72
N ARG A 238 4.30 -13.78 3.25
CA ARG A 238 5.62 -14.14 2.76
C ARG A 238 5.90 -15.60 3.13
N GLU A 239 5.92 -16.49 2.14
CA GLU A 239 6.40 -17.85 2.37
C GLU A 239 7.90 -17.92 2.03
N SER A 240 8.75 -18.16 3.04
CA SER A 240 10.17 -18.39 2.81
C SER A 240 10.39 -19.84 2.37
N ARG A 241 11.01 -20.03 1.21
CA ARG A 241 11.58 -21.32 0.82
C ARG A 241 13.02 -21.41 1.32
N LYS A 242 13.52 -22.64 1.48
CA LYS A 242 14.85 -22.98 2.01
C LYS A 242 16.04 -22.39 1.23
N ASP A 243 15.80 -21.68 0.13
CA ASP A 243 16.81 -21.18 -0.81
C ASP A 243 16.81 -19.63 -0.93
N ASP A 244 16.61 -18.89 0.17
CA ASP A 244 16.64 -17.41 0.23
C ASP A 244 15.62 -16.64 -0.64
N HIS A 245 14.66 -17.34 -1.23
CA HIS A 245 13.60 -16.78 -2.08
C HIS A 245 12.24 -16.78 -1.37
N LEU A 246 11.50 -15.68 -1.55
CA LEU A 246 10.12 -15.48 -1.11
C LEU A 246 9.16 -15.65 -2.28
N LEU A 247 8.07 -16.37 -2.03
CA LEU A 247 6.88 -16.35 -2.87
C LEU A 247 5.86 -15.39 -2.27
N MET A 248 5.33 -14.49 -3.10
CA MET A 248 4.22 -13.61 -2.76
C MET A 248 3.00 -13.98 -3.60
N PRO A 249 2.04 -14.75 -3.06
CA PRO A 249 0.83 -15.17 -3.78
C PRO A 249 -0.21 -14.04 -3.84
N GLY A 250 -0.93 -13.95 -4.96
CA GLY A 250 -2.07 -13.02 -5.09
C GLY A 250 -1.71 -11.60 -5.53
N CYS A 251 -0.51 -11.41 -6.09
CA CYS A 251 -0.10 -10.18 -6.77
C CYS A 251 -0.06 -10.45 -8.28
#